data_AF-A0A960B7P5-F1
#
_entry.id   AF-A0A960B7P5-F1
#
_cell.length_a   1.000
_cell.length_b   1.000
_cell.length_c   1.000
_cell.angle_alpha   90.00
_cell.angle_beta   90.00
_cell.angle_gamma   90.00
#
_symmetry.space_group_name_H-M   'P 1'
#
loop_
_entity.id
_entity.type
_entity.pdbx_description
1 polymer ?
#
loop_
_entity_poly.entity_id
_entity_poly.type
_entity_poly.pdbx_seq_one_letter_code
_entity_poly.pdbx_strand_id
1 'polypeptide(L)'
;LPVDKPVRFNLTSADVIHSFYIPAFYFKLDVIPGRANSFDVTPDKIGTYSGKCAELCGTYHAAMLFTVHVVSEEDYIAYLNELKTAGQTGEITAPDYPNTVPSVPPAEGEKK
;
A
#
# COMPACT_ATOMS: atom_id res chain seq x y z
N LEU A 1 5.08 3.47 -9.23
CA LEU A 1 5.04 2.49 -10.32
C LEU A 1 5.74 3.09 -11.54
N PRO A 2 6.59 2.35 -12.24
CA PRO A 2 7.15 2.81 -13.51
C PRO A 2 6.10 2.76 -14.62
N VAL A 3 5.98 3.83 -15.41
CA VAL A 3 5.10 3.89 -16.59
C VAL A 3 5.53 2.87 -17.65
N ASP A 4 4.57 2.31 -18.40
CA ASP A 4 4.74 1.33 -19.47
C ASP A 4 5.43 0.02 -19.07
N LYS A 5 5.46 -0.28 -17.77
CA LYS A 5 6.01 -1.52 -17.22
C LYS A 5 4.92 -2.35 -16.53
N PRO A 6 4.87 -3.67 -16.78
CA PRO A 6 3.93 -4.53 -16.08
C PRO A 6 4.31 -4.64 -14.60
N VAL A 7 3.32 -4.40 -13.73
CA VAL A 7 3.45 -4.52 -12.27
C VAL A 7 2.44 -5.53 -11.79
N ARG A 8 2.91 -6.53 -11.04
CA ARG A 8 2.06 -7.48 -10.32
C ARG A 8 1.85 -7.01 -8.89
N PHE A 9 0.59 -6.85 -8.49
CA PHE A 9 0.22 -6.72 -7.09
C PHE A 9 -0.08 -8.11 -6.52
N ASN A 10 0.67 -8.53 -5.51
CA ASN A 10 0.35 -9.70 -4.70
C ASN A 10 -0.30 -9.20 -3.41
N LEU A 11 -1.54 -9.61 -3.18
CA LEU A 11 -2.38 -9.09 -2.11
C LEU A 11 -2.71 -10.20 -1.11
N THR A 12 -2.47 -9.88 0.16
CA THR A 12 -2.84 -10.70 1.31
C THR A 12 -3.37 -9.77 2.40
N SER A 13 -4.31 -10.27 3.20
CA SER A 13 -4.80 -9.56 4.37
C SER A 13 -4.29 -10.24 5.63
N ALA A 14 -3.92 -9.43 6.62
CA ALA A 14 -3.45 -9.90 7.92
C ALA A 14 -4.58 -10.02 8.97
N ASP A 15 -5.73 -9.38 8.74
CA ASP A 15 -6.79 -9.22 9.75
C ASP A 15 -8.18 -9.62 9.21
N VAL A 16 -8.83 -8.75 8.44
CA VAL A 16 -10.20 -8.86 7.95
C VAL A 16 -10.25 -8.72 6.43
N ILE A 17 -11.43 -8.78 5.83
CA ILE A 17 -11.57 -8.57 4.39
C ILE A 17 -11.38 -7.08 4.07
N HIS A 18 -10.51 -6.79 3.10
CA HIS A 18 -10.36 -5.48 2.48
C HIS A 18 -10.66 -5.57 0.98
N SER A 19 -10.63 -4.44 0.28
CA SER A 19 -10.59 -4.43 -1.19
C SER A 19 -9.64 -3.36 -1.66
N PHE A 20 -8.56 -3.76 -2.33
CA PHE A 20 -7.60 -2.83 -2.92
C PHE A 20 -8.21 -2.22 -4.19
N TYR A 21 -8.43 -0.91 -4.20
CA TYR A 21 -9.08 -0.23 -5.31
C TYR A 21 -8.36 1.04 -5.72
N ILE A 22 -8.02 1.13 -7.02
CA ILE A 22 -7.53 2.35 -7.67
C ILE A 22 -8.57 2.73 -8.75
N PRO A 23 -9.48 3.68 -8.49
CA PRO A 23 -10.56 4.04 -9.41
C PRO A 23 -10.09 4.39 -10.83
N ALA A 24 -8.96 5.08 -10.95
CA ALA A 24 -8.41 5.46 -12.24
C ALA A 24 -7.93 4.27 -13.09
N PHE A 25 -7.65 3.13 -12.45
CA PHE A 25 -7.26 1.89 -13.15
C PHE A 25 -8.48 1.01 -13.47
N TYR A 26 -9.69 1.44 -13.08
CA TYR A 26 -10.95 0.69 -13.22
C TYR A 26 -10.89 -0.74 -12.66
N PHE A 27 -9.97 -0.98 -11.73
CA PHE A 27 -9.69 -2.31 -11.22
C PHE A 27 -9.69 -2.32 -9.71
N LYS A 28 -10.48 -3.24 -9.14
CA LYS A 28 -10.51 -3.55 -7.71
C LYS A 28 -10.30 -5.05 -7.52
N LEU A 29 -9.65 -5.43 -6.42
CA LEU A 29 -9.57 -6.82 -6.01
C LEU A 29 -9.74 -6.95 -4.50
N ASP A 30 -10.64 -7.84 -4.10
CA ASP A 30 -10.89 -8.13 -2.70
C ASP A 30 -9.69 -8.90 -2.11
N VAL A 31 -9.28 -8.50 -0.92
CA VAL A 31 -8.13 -9.04 -0.19
C VAL A 31 -8.65 -9.79 1.02
N ILE A 32 -8.69 -11.12 0.91
CA ILE A 32 -9.36 -12.00 1.88
C ILE A 32 -8.29 -12.72 2.70
N PRO A 33 -8.37 -12.72 4.05
CA PRO A 33 -7.44 -13.46 4.89
C PRO A 33 -7.35 -14.94 4.49
N GLY A 34 -6.13 -15.48 4.42
CA GLY A 34 -5.87 -16.87 4.03
C GLY A 34 -6.02 -17.17 2.54
N ARG A 35 -6.35 -16.17 1.70
CA ARG A 35 -6.43 -16.33 0.24
C ARG A 35 -5.43 -15.39 -0.45
N ALA A 36 -4.40 -15.98 -1.05
CA ALA A 36 -3.52 -15.22 -1.94
C ALA A 36 -4.29 -14.80 -3.20
N ASN A 37 -4.27 -13.51 -3.49
CA ASN A 37 -4.85 -12.93 -4.70
C ASN A 37 -3.80 -12.05 -5.38
N SER A 38 -3.82 -11.99 -6.70
CA SER A 38 -2.94 -11.10 -7.44
C SER A 38 -3.58 -10.60 -8.72
N PHE A 39 -3.07 -9.48 -9.20
CA PHE A 39 -3.42 -8.94 -10.51
C PHE A 39 -2.27 -8.15 -11.10
N ASP A 40 -2.28 -8.02 -12.42
CA ASP A 40 -1.28 -7.27 -13.17
C ASP A 40 -1.89 -5.98 -13.70
N VAL A 41 -1.13 -4.90 -13.66
CA VAL A 41 -1.45 -3.65 -14.34
C VAL A 41 -0.21 -3.11 -15.04
N THR A 42 -0.41 -2.52 -16.21
CA THR A 42 0.63 -1.75 -16.89
C THR A 42 0.12 -0.31 -16.96
N PRO A 43 0.58 0.60 -16.07
CA PRO A 43 0.12 1.98 -16.10
C PRO A 43 0.73 2.69 -17.31
N ASP A 44 -0.10 3.35 -18.10
CA ASP A 44 0.23 3.96 -19.40
C ASP A 44 0.40 5.49 -19.34
N LYS A 45 0.19 6.08 -18.17
CA LYS A 45 0.25 7.53 -17.97
C LYS A 45 0.91 7.88 -16.64
N ILE A 46 1.88 8.78 -16.70
CA ILE A 46 2.52 9.38 -15.53
C ILE A 46 1.50 10.25 -14.79
N GLY A 47 1.50 10.16 -13.46
CA GLY A 47 0.60 10.95 -12.63
C GLY A 47 0.47 10.42 -11.20
N THR A 48 -0.38 11.10 -10.44
CA THR A 48 -0.72 10.74 -9.07
C THR A 48 -2.16 10.29 -9.03
N TYR A 49 -2.39 9.09 -8.52
CA TYR A 49 -3.69 8.43 -8.51
C TYR A 49 -4.10 8.12 -7.08
N SER A 50 -5.34 8.43 -6.73
CA SER A 50 -5.90 8.06 -5.42
C SER A 50 -6.32 6.60 -5.43
N GLY A 51 -6.02 5.90 -4.34
CA GLY A 51 -6.54 4.58 -4.04
C GLY A 51 -7.25 4.57 -2.69
N LYS A 52 -8.09 3.57 -2.49
CA LYS A 52 -8.87 3.40 -1.26
C LYS A 52 -9.20 1.94 -0.99
N CYS A 53 -9.51 1.62 0.26
CA CYS A 53 -10.25 0.40 0.58
C CYS A 53 -11.68 0.51 0.06
N ALA A 54 -12.19 -0.53 -0.60
CA ALA A 54 -13.56 -0.56 -1.16
C ALA A 54 -14.48 -1.62 -0.52
N GLU A 55 -14.04 -2.26 0.56
CA GLU A 55 -14.81 -3.22 1.34
C GLU A 55 -14.82 -2.78 2.80
N LEU A 56 -15.99 -2.78 3.46
CA LEU A 56 -16.11 -2.31 4.84
C LEU A 56 -15.26 -3.18 5.78
N CYS A 57 -14.17 -2.60 6.28
CA CYS A 57 -13.15 -3.33 7.05
C CYS A 57 -13.00 -2.84 8.50
N GLY A 58 -13.99 -2.12 9.02
CA GLY A 58 -14.03 -1.67 10.43
C GLY A 58 -14.18 -0.16 10.60
N THR A 59 -14.00 0.31 11.84
CA THR A 59 -14.28 1.71 12.25
C THR A 59 -13.50 2.74 11.43
N TYR A 60 -12.25 2.45 11.09
CA TYR A 60 -11.38 3.35 10.33
C TYR A 60 -11.39 3.08 8.82
N HIS A 61 -12.35 2.29 8.31
CA HIS A 61 -12.46 1.95 6.90
C HIS A 61 -12.39 3.19 5.97
N ALA A 62 -13.13 4.25 6.32
CA ALA A 62 -13.18 5.48 5.52
C ALA A 62 -11.84 6.23 5.44
N ALA A 63 -10.92 5.97 6.38
CA ALA A 63 -9.59 6.59 6.43
C ALA A 63 -8.52 5.77 5.68
N MET A 64 -8.85 4.57 5.18
CA MET A 64 -7.93 3.73 4.42
C MET A 64 -7.75 4.24 2.99
N LEU A 65 -7.09 5.38 2.86
CA LEU A 65 -6.75 6.04 1.62
C LEU A 65 -5.26 5.89 1.36
N PHE A 66 -4.88 5.75 0.10
CA PHE A 66 -3.49 5.68 -0.33
C PHE A 66 -3.29 6.40 -1.66
N THR A 67 -2.03 6.66 -1.99
CA THR A 67 -1.66 7.35 -3.22
C THR A 67 -0.72 6.47 -4.04
N VAL A 68 -0.98 6.38 -5.33
CA VAL A 68 -0.12 5.69 -6.29
C VAL A 68 0.50 6.73 -7.20
N HIS A 69 1.82 6.84 -7.15
CA HIS A 69 2.58 7.65 -8.11
C HIS A 69 3.02 6.76 -9.26
N VAL A 70 2.61 7.10 -10.48
CA VAL A 70 3.18 6.55 -11.72
C VAL A 70 4.21 7.54 -12.22
N VAL A 71 5.45 7.09 -12.38
CA VAL A 71 6.64 7.91 -12.64
C VAL A 71 7.48 7.28 -13.76
N SER A 72 8.53 7.96 -14.20
CA SER A 72 9.50 7.37 -15.12
C SER A 72 10.21 6.17 -14.48
N GLU A 73 10.78 5.27 -15.29
CA GLU A 73 11.59 4.16 -14.78
C GLU A 73 12.82 4.65 -14.00
N GLU A 74 13.42 5.75 -14.46
CA GLU A 74 14.58 6.39 -13.82
C GLU A 74 14.23 6.89 -12.41
N ASP A 75 13.15 7.64 -12.27
CA ASP A 75 12.67 8.15 -10.98
C ASP A 75 12.29 7.01 -10.03
N TYR A 76 11.68 5.95 -10.56
CA TYR A 76 11.32 4.78 -9.78
C TYR A 76 12.56 4.09 -9.20
N ILE A 77 13.58 3.86 -10.01
CA ILE A 77 14.84 3.23 -9.57
C ILE A 77 15.57 4.13 -8.57
N ALA A 78 15.64 5.44 -8.83
CA ALA A 78 16.24 6.41 -7.91
C ALA A 78 15.57 6.33 -6.53
N TYR A 79 14.24 6.34 -6.49
CA TYR A 79 13.48 6.23 -5.24
C TYR A 79 13.71 4.91 -4.50
N LEU A 80 13.77 3.78 -5.22
CA LEU A 80 14.09 2.48 -4.60
C LEU A 80 15.49 2.48 -3.94
N ASN A 81 16.48 3.13 -4.55
CA ASN A 81 17.83 3.23 -3.99
C ASN A 81 17.86 4.12 -2.73
N GLU A 82 17.08 5.19 -2.70
CA GLU A 82 16.92 6.03 -1.51
C GLU A 82 16.29 5.24 -0.36
N LEU A 83 15.17 4.54 -0.61
CA LEU A 83 14.51 3.68 0.38
C LEU A 83 15.47 2.63 0.93
N LYS A 84 16.24 1.96 0.05
CA LYS A 84 17.22 0.96 0.46
C LYS A 84 18.31 1.56 1.35
N THR A 85 18.82 2.74 1.00
CA THR A 85 19.81 3.47 1.81
C THR A 85 19.24 3.84 3.19
N ALA A 86 17.95 4.16 3.25
CA ALA A 86 17.20 4.42 4.48
C ALA A 86 16.81 3.16 5.26
N GLY A 87 17.18 1.95 4.80
CA GLY A 87 16.84 0.68 5.45
C GLY A 87 15.43 0.16 5.18
N GLN A 88 14.69 0.79 4.26
CA GLN A 88 13.33 0.40 3.87
C GLN A 88 13.38 -0.61 2.70
N THR A 89 13.77 -1.84 3.02
CA THR A 89 14.01 -2.90 2.01
C THR A 89 12.75 -3.60 1.51
N GLY A 90 11.57 -3.27 2.05
CA GLY A 90 10.30 -3.93 1.72
C GLY A 90 10.07 -5.25 2.43
N GLU A 91 10.92 -5.61 3.40
CA GLU A 91 10.69 -6.75 4.28
C GLU A 91 9.53 -6.46 5.22
N ILE A 92 8.43 -7.21 5.09
CA ILE A 92 7.28 -7.09 5.99
C ILE A 92 7.53 -8.00 7.20
N THR A 93 8.16 -7.43 8.22
CA THR A 93 8.19 -8.06 9.55
C THR A 93 6.83 -7.80 10.19
N ALA A 94 5.94 -8.78 10.14
CA ALA A 94 4.67 -8.68 10.86
C ALA A 94 4.95 -8.49 12.36
N PRO A 95 4.32 -7.52 13.04
CA PRO A 95 4.39 -7.45 14.50
C PRO A 95 3.79 -8.73 15.10
N ASP A 96 4.29 -9.16 16.26
CA ASP A 96 3.81 -10.37 16.97
C ASP A 96 2.29 -10.34 17.26
N TYR A 97 1.65 -9.17 17.13
CA TYR A 97 0.21 -8.97 17.34
C TYR A 97 -0.42 -8.24 16.13
N PRO A 98 -1.23 -8.91 15.29
CA PRO A 98 -1.77 -8.36 14.04
C PRO A 98 -2.90 -7.32 14.22
N ASN A 99 -3.33 -7.01 15.46
CA ASN A 99 -4.51 -6.19 15.73
C ASN A 99 -4.26 -4.93 16.58
N THR A 100 -3.01 -4.51 16.81
CA THR A 100 -2.77 -3.24 17.50
C THR A 100 -2.89 -2.09 16.51
N VAL A 101 -3.91 -1.24 16.70
CA VAL A 101 -4.00 0.09 16.09
C VAL A 101 -2.64 0.78 16.24
N PRO A 102 -2.08 1.42 15.19
CA PRO A 102 -0.81 2.15 15.34
C PRO A 102 -0.96 3.22 16.42
N SER A 103 -0.46 2.95 17.62
CA SER A 103 -0.30 3.98 18.63
C SER A 103 0.91 4.79 18.23
N VAL A 104 0.70 6.06 17.89
CA VAL A 104 1.80 7.04 17.84
C VAL A 104 2.57 6.89 19.16
N PRO A 105 3.89 6.61 19.12
CA PRO A 105 4.69 6.63 20.34
C PRO A 105 4.49 8.00 20.99
N PRO A 106 4.25 8.07 22.31
CA PRO A 106 4.16 9.37 22.96
C PRO A 106 5.43 10.15 22.61
N ALA A 107 5.26 11.38 22.12
CA ALA A 107 6.38 12.24 21.81
C ALA A 107 7.24 12.35 23.09
N GLU A 108 8.52 11.96 22.99
CA GLU A 108 9.48 12.19 24.06
C GLU A 108 9.58 13.69 24.28
N GLY A 109 8.88 14.23 25.30
CA GLY A 109 9.01 15.64 25.61
C GLY A 109 7.93 16.30 26.46
N GLU A 110 6.71 15.76 26.57
CA GLU A 110 5.70 16.38 27.44
C GLU A 110 5.91 15.94 28.90
N LYS A 111 6.82 16.64 29.57
CA LYS A 111 6.88 16.70 31.02
C LYS A 111 5.59 17.37 31.52
N LYS A 112 4.96 16.73 32.51
CA LYS A 112 3.88 17.28 33.34
C LYS A 112 4.18 18.68 33.86
#